data_AF-A0A0L0NYA6-F1
#
_entry.id   AF-A0A0L0NYA6-F1
#
_cell.length_a   1.000
_cell.length_b   1.000
_cell.length_c   1.000
_cell.angle_alpha   90.00
_cell.angle_beta   90.00
_cell.angle_gamma   90.00
#
_symmetry.space_group_name_H-M   'P 1'
#
loop_
_entity.id
_entity.type
_entity.pdbx_description
1 polymer ?
#
loop_
_entity_poly.entity_id
_entity_poly.type
_entity_poly.pdbx_seq_one_letter_code
_entity_poly.pdbx_strand_id
1 'polypeptide(L)'
;MLSRIHGEVLVDGVDVRDGELRELKSRFAVIPQDAFVFRGTLRQNIDCLGEHLDEVIWAAVKEANLSRKVDTVQHGLDSKVAEGGTNFSGEQRKLLCLARALL
;
A
#
# COMPACT_ATOMS: atom_id res chain seq x y z
N MET A 1 3.53 8.55 22.64
CA MET A 1 3.05 9.94 22.72
C MET A 1 4.14 10.80 22.08
N LEU A 2 3.91 11.31 20.86
CA LEU A 2 4.88 12.22 20.23
C LEU A 2 4.97 13.46 21.13
N SER A 3 6.15 13.74 21.68
CA SER A 3 6.40 14.92 22.49
C SER A 3 6.20 16.17 21.63
N ARG A 4 5.68 17.25 22.22
CA ARG A 4 5.55 18.55 21.55
C ARG A 4 6.93 19.07 21.20
N ILE A 5 7.32 18.91 19.93
CA ILE A 5 8.48 19.56 19.34
C ILE A 5 8.01 20.94 18.88
N HIS A 6 8.74 22.00 19.22
CA HIS A 6 8.44 23.34 18.72
C HIS A 6 8.65 23.40 17.20
N GLY A 7 7.71 24.03 16.48
CA GLY A 7 7.74 24.16 15.01
C GLY A 7 6.36 24.02 14.38
N GLU A 8 6.33 24.11 13.05
CA GLU A 8 5.18 23.85 12.18
C GLU A 8 5.60 22.95 11.02
N VAL A 9 4.66 22.15 10.51
CA VAL A 9 4.84 21.33 9.31
C VAL A 9 3.78 21.80 8.33
N LEU A 10 4.21 22.36 7.20
CA LEU A 10 3.31 22.90 6.18
C LEU A 10 3.21 21.92 5.02
N VAL A 11 1.98 21.61 4.61
CA VAL A 11 1.68 20.90 3.36
C VAL A 11 0.93 21.90 2.48
N ASP A 12 1.45 22.19 1.29
CA ASP A 12 0.89 23.20 0.38
C ASP A 12 0.68 24.59 1.04
N GLY A 13 1.50 24.93 2.04
CA GLY A 13 1.40 26.19 2.79
C GLY A 13 0.38 26.19 3.94
N VAL A 14 -0.29 25.06 4.20
CA VAL A 14 -1.24 24.89 5.31
C VAL A 14 -0.60 24.05 6.41
N ASP A 15 -0.72 24.48 7.67
CA ASP A 15 -0.25 23.68 8.80
C ASP A 15 -1.06 22.37 8.91
N VAL A 16 -0.37 21.23 9.01
CA VAL A 16 -1.02 19.93 9.19
C VAL A 16 -1.90 19.85 10.45
N ARG A 17 -1.72 20.76 11.41
CA ARG A 17 -2.56 20.89 12.61
C ARG A 17 -3.91 21.56 12.33
N ASP A 18 -4.00 22.35 11.26
CA ASP A 18 -5.20 23.09 10.87
C ASP A 18 -6.12 22.28 9.94
N GLY A 19 -5.59 21.24 9.29
CA GLY A 19 -6.35 20.34 8.41
C GLY A 19 -7.05 19.19 9.15
N GLU A 20 -8.11 18.62 8.55
CA GLU A 20 -8.73 17.41 9.08
C GLU A 20 -7.79 16.21 8.86
N LEU A 21 -7.51 15.43 9.92
CA LEU A 21 -6.62 14.27 9.83
C LEU A 21 -7.06 13.26 8.75
N ARG A 22 -8.36 13.13 8.51
CA ARG A 22 -8.91 12.25 7.47
C ARG A 22 -8.54 12.73 6.08
N GLU A 23 -8.65 14.04 5.82
CA GLU A 23 -8.28 14.66 4.55
C GLU A 23 -6.78 14.49 4.30
N LEU A 24 -5.93 14.79 5.28
CA LEU A 24 -4.49 14.56 5.18
C LEU A 24 -4.17 13.10 4.82
N LYS A 25 -4.77 12.14 5.53
CA LYS A 25 -4.56 10.70 5.25
C LYS A 25 -5.02 10.26 3.87
N SER A 26 -5.98 10.96 3.24
CA SER A 26 -6.42 10.64 1.87
C SER A 26 -5.44 11.13 0.80
N ARG A 27 -4.58 12.10 1.12
CA ARG A 27 -3.64 12.72 0.17
C ARG A 27 -2.23 12.12 0.24
N PHE A 28 -1.95 11.30 1.26
CA PHE A 28 -0.65 10.69 1.48
C PHE A 28 -0.75 9.18 1.61
N ALA A 29 0.05 8.47 0.83
CA ALA A 29 0.35 7.06 1.06
C ALA A 29 1.68 6.90 1.80
N VAL A 30 1.78 5.91 2.68
CA VAL A 30 3.01 5.60 3.44
C VAL A 30 3.43 4.17 3.17
N ILE A 31 4.68 4.00 2.74
CA ILE A 31 5.31 2.69 2.58
C ILE A 31 6.27 2.49 3.76
N PRO A 32 5.98 1.60 4.72
CA PRO A 32 6.84 1.36 5.87
C PRO A 32 8.15 0.67 5.45
N GLN A 33 9.22 0.91 6.20
CA GLN A 33 10.51 0.22 6.00
C GLN A 33 10.37 -1.29 6.13
N ASP A 34 9.59 -1.74 7.12
CA ASP A 34 9.17 -3.14 7.29
C ASP A 34 7.75 -3.33 6.72
N ALA A 35 7.70 -3.70 5.43
CA ALA A 35 6.45 -3.95 4.73
C ALA A 35 5.71 -5.17 5.31
N PHE A 36 4.49 -4.94 5.74
CA PHE A 36 3.58 -5.94 6.28
C PHE A 36 2.40 -6.18 5.34
N VAL A 37 2.05 -7.45 5.18
CA VAL A 37 0.89 -7.91 4.40
C VAL A 37 0.07 -8.89 5.24
N PHE A 38 -1.23 -8.88 5.02
CA PHE A 38 -2.19 -9.70 5.73
C PHE A 38 -2.38 -11.05 5.03
N ARG A 39 -2.75 -12.07 5.81
CA ARG A 39 -3.23 -13.34 5.25
C ARG A 39 -4.49 -13.07 4.42
N GLY A 40 -4.57 -13.64 3.21
CA GLY A 40 -5.70 -13.42 2.31
C GLY A 40 -5.32 -13.66 0.85
N THR A 41 -5.83 -12.85 -0.06
CA THR A 41 -5.42 -12.81 -1.47
C THR A 41 -4.51 -11.62 -1.76
N LEU A 42 -3.85 -11.66 -2.91
CA LEU A 42 -3.10 -10.53 -3.47
C LEU A 42 -4.03 -9.32 -3.64
N ARG A 43 -5.24 -9.53 -4.17
CA ARG A 43 -6.29 -8.50 -4.27
C ARG A 43 -6.56 -7.84 -2.93
N GLN A 44 -6.89 -8.60 -1.88
CA GLN A 44 -7.24 -8.05 -0.56
C GLN A 44 -6.10 -7.23 0.07
N ASN A 45 -4.85 -7.55 -0.29
CA ASN A 45 -3.69 -6.82 0.18
C ASN A 45 -3.40 -5.55 -0.63
N ILE A 46 -3.80 -5.49 -1.90
CA ILE A 46 -3.59 -4.33 -2.76
C ILE A 46 -4.79 -3.39 -2.64
N ASP A 47 -6.00 -3.90 -2.83
CA ASP A 47 -7.27 -3.20 -2.65
C ASP A 47 -7.98 -3.71 -1.38
N CYS A 48 -7.80 -2.99 -0.29
CA CYS A 48 -8.34 -3.37 1.02
C CYS A 48 -9.85 -3.11 1.15
N LEU A 49 -10.41 -2.20 0.34
CA LEU A 49 -11.82 -1.81 0.42
C LEU A 49 -12.67 -2.53 -0.63
N GLY A 50 -12.04 -3.11 -1.66
CA GLY A 50 -12.72 -3.80 -2.75
C GLY A 50 -13.42 -2.81 -3.69
N GLU A 51 -12.88 -1.60 -3.82
CA GLU A 51 -13.49 -0.49 -4.58
C GLU A 51 -12.97 -0.41 -6.03
N HIS A 52 -11.92 -1.15 -6.36
CA HIS A 52 -11.24 -1.05 -7.66
C HIS A 52 -11.50 -2.26 -8.56
N LEU A 53 -11.69 -1.98 -9.86
CA LEU A 53 -11.76 -3.01 -10.89
C LEU A 53 -10.40 -3.66 -11.13
N ASP A 54 -10.41 -4.90 -11.61
CA ASP A 54 -9.20 -5.69 -11.89
C ASP A 54 -8.19 -4.97 -12.77
N GLU A 55 -8.66 -4.26 -13.79
CA GLU A 55 -7.82 -3.49 -14.71
C GLU A 55 -7.01 -2.40 -13.99
N VAL A 56 -7.60 -1.75 -12.99
CA VAL A 56 -6.95 -0.71 -12.19
C VAL A 56 -5.91 -1.36 -11.27
N ILE A 57 -6.27 -2.47 -10.63
CA ILE A 57 -5.35 -3.23 -9.77
C ILE A 57 -4.16 -3.75 -10.58
N TRP A 58 -4.39 -4.26 -11.78
CA TRP A 58 -3.32 -4.73 -12.67
C TRP A 58 -2.42 -3.60 -13.16
N ALA A 59 -2.97 -2.42 -13.43
CA ALA A 59 -2.17 -1.24 -13.74
C ALA A 59 -1.22 -0.89 -12.58
N ALA A 60 -1.74 -0.85 -11.34
CA ALA A 60 -0.94 -0.60 -10.14
C ALA A 60 0.13 -1.68 -9.90
N VAL A 61 -0.20 -2.97 -10.08
CA VAL A 61 0.75 -4.09 -9.98
C VAL A 61 1.89 -3.96 -11.00
N LYS A 62 1.56 -3.52 -12.22
CA LYS A 62 2.53 -3.32 -13.30
C LYS A 62 3.44 -2.13 -13.02
N GLU A 63 2.89 -1.01 -12.60
CA GLU A 63 3.65 0.19 -12.24
C GLU A 63 4.57 -0.06 -11.03
N ALA A 64 4.09 -0.82 -10.04
CA ALA A 64 4.90 -1.27 -8.91
C ALA A 64 5.94 -2.35 -9.28
N ASN A 65 6.10 -2.73 -10.54
CA ASN A 65 7.01 -3.79 -11.00
C ASN A 65 6.81 -5.15 -10.31
N LEU A 66 5.60 -5.44 -9.82
CA LEU A 66 5.28 -6.70 -9.16
C LEU A 66 4.82 -7.78 -10.15
N SER A 67 4.54 -7.44 -11.41
CA SER A 67 4.04 -8.35 -12.44
C SER A 67 4.82 -9.66 -12.55
N ARG A 68 6.16 -9.62 -12.55
CA ARG A 68 6.98 -10.85 -12.64
C ARG A 68 6.67 -11.86 -11.53
N LYS A 69 6.37 -11.39 -10.31
CA LYS A 69 5.96 -12.28 -9.22
C LYS A 69 4.54 -12.75 -9.44
N VAL A 70 3.61 -11.87 -9.81
CA VAL A 70 2.19 -12.23 -10.01
C VAL A 70 2.01 -13.22 -11.17
N ASP A 71 2.77 -13.07 -12.26
CA ASP A 71 2.76 -13.97 -13.42
C ASP A 71 3.22 -15.39 -13.07
N THR A 72 4.09 -15.53 -12.06
CA THR A 72 4.54 -16.85 -11.58
C THR A 72 3.52 -17.55 -10.67
N VAL A 73 2.46 -16.85 -10.24
CA VAL A 73 1.45 -17.40 -9.34
C VAL A 73 0.21 -17.80 -10.13
N GLN A 74 -0.21 -19.06 -10.00
CA GLN A 74 -1.24 -19.68 -10.84
C GLN A 74 -2.62 -18.99 -10.82
N HIS A 75 -2.89 -18.13 -9.83
CA HIS A 75 -4.20 -17.53 -9.60
C HIS A 75 -4.23 -16.00 -9.72
N GLY A 76 -3.16 -15.37 -10.23
CA GLY A 76 -3.13 -13.91 -10.44
C GLY A 76 -3.47 -13.13 -9.16
N LEU A 77 -4.47 -12.25 -9.21
CA LEU A 77 -4.94 -11.46 -8.06
C LEU A 77 -5.54 -12.31 -6.92
N ASP A 78 -6.07 -13.49 -7.21
CA ASP A 78 -6.66 -14.40 -6.22
C ASP A 78 -5.60 -15.31 -5.56
N SER A 79 -4.34 -15.12 -5.92
CA SER A 79 -3.21 -15.82 -5.32
C SER A 79 -3.14 -15.59 -3.81
N LYS A 80 -2.95 -16.69 -3.07
CA LYS A 80 -2.91 -16.66 -1.61
C LYS A 80 -1.68 -15.92 -1.10
N VAL A 81 -1.89 -15.03 -0.15
CA VAL A 81 -0.86 -14.44 0.71
C VAL A 81 -0.88 -15.20 2.03
N ALA A 82 0.25 -15.81 2.36
CA ALA A 82 0.41 -16.54 3.61
C ALA A 82 0.42 -15.57 4.80
N GLU A 83 0.24 -16.10 6.01
CA GLU A 83 0.32 -15.29 7.23
C GLU A 83 1.66 -14.56 7.33
N GLY A 84 1.62 -13.25 7.58
CA GLY A 84 2.80 -12.37 7.57
C GLY A 84 3.50 -12.24 6.20
N GLY A 85 2.90 -12.74 5.11
CA GLY A 85 3.49 -12.70 3.77
C GLY A 85 4.74 -13.56 3.62
N THR A 86 4.83 -14.69 4.32
CA THR A 86 6.00 -15.59 4.29
C THR A 86 6.30 -16.17 2.91
N ASN A 87 5.33 -16.17 2.00
CA ASN A 87 5.51 -16.58 0.60
C ASN A 87 5.96 -15.45 -0.36
N PHE A 88 6.25 -14.26 0.19
CA PHE A 88 6.84 -13.11 -0.49
C PHE A 88 8.15 -12.73 0.16
N SER A 89 9.14 -12.31 -0.65
CA SER A 89 10.36 -11.69 -0.12
C SER A 89 10.05 -10.34 0.53
N GLY A 90 10.97 -9.82 1.34
CA GLY A 90 10.83 -8.48 1.93
C GLY A 90 10.66 -7.39 0.86
N GLU A 91 11.41 -7.48 -0.24
CA GLU A 91 11.28 -6.59 -1.38
C GLU A 91 9.90 -6.69 -2.05
N GLN A 92 9.41 -7.92 -2.27
CA GLN A 92 8.09 -8.11 -2.88
C GLN A 92 6.96 -7.57 -1.99
N ARG A 93 7.09 -7.66 -0.66
CA ARG A 93 6.14 -7.01 0.26
C ARG A 93 6.17 -5.50 0.12
N LYS A 94 7.34 -4.88 -0.07
CA LYS A 94 7.45 -3.44 -0.36
C LYS A 94 6.79 -3.07 -1.68
N LEU A 95 6.97 -3.88 -2.73
CA LEU A 95 6.28 -3.67 -4.01
C LEU A 95 4.76 -3.84 -3.90
N LEU A 96 4.28 -4.76 -3.05
CA LEU A 96 2.85 -4.86 -2.70
C LEU A 96 2.33 -3.57 -2.03
N CYS A 97 3.08 -3.03 -1.08
CA CYS A 97 2.73 -1.75 -0.45
C CYS A 97 2.76 -0.59 -1.45
N LEU A 98 3.68 -0.61 -2.41
CA LEU A 98 3.73 0.36 -3.50
C LEU A 98 2.49 0.24 -4.40
N ALA A 99 2.11 -0.98 -4.81
CA ALA A 99 0.90 -1.19 -5.60
C ALA A 99 -0.35 -0.67 -4.87
N ARG A 100 -0.45 -0.88 -3.55
CA ARG A 100 -1.52 -0.30 -2.71
C ARG A 100 -1.50 1.23 -2.70
N ALA A 101 -0.32 1.85 -2.69
CA ALA A 101 -0.16 3.30 -2.67
C ALA A 101 -0.47 3.98 -4.01
N LEU A 102 -0.51 3.21 -5.11
CA LEU A 102 -0.83 3.69 -6.46
C LEU A 102 -2.32 3.57 -6.81
N LEU A 103 -3.11 2.92 -5.96
CA LEU A 103 -4.57 2.89 -6.04
C LEU A 103 -5.17 4.13 -5.36
#